data_AF-A0A7J0FV45-F1
#
_entry.id   AF-A0A7J0FV45-F1
#
_cell.length_a   1.000
_cell.length_b   1.000
_cell.length_c   1.000
_cell.angle_alpha   90.00
_cell.angle_beta   90.00
_cell.angle_gamma   90.00
#
_symmetry.space_group_name_H-M   'P 1'
#
loop_
_entity.id
_entity.type
_entity.pdbx_description
1 polymer ?
#
loop_
_entity_poly.entity_id
_entity_poly.type
_entity_poly.pdbx_seq_one_letter_code
_entity_poly.pdbx_strand_id
1 'polypeptide(L)'
;MTTTAGGEITTATGGNQLKSRRRMVPSWLLPTDYEPLRDLVRHHIESFDFMVEKGLEDMLMAIKPVEKDRLSGTMREALYPFECRQAKTTYAGRFMADVCFQYGGGAVIREKFNFGQFPIMLKVSG
;
A
#
# COMPACT_ATOMS: atom_id res chain seq x y z
N MET A 1 -22.32 51.07 54.81
CA MET A 1 -23.65 51.57 55.19
C MET A 1 -24.38 51.95 53.91
N THR A 2 -25.58 51.40 53.68
CA THR A 2 -26.76 51.97 52.96
C THR A 2 -26.56 52.53 51.53
N THR A 3 -27.04 51.92 50.44
CA THR A 3 -28.42 51.67 49.91
C THR A 3 -28.95 52.77 48.95
N THR A 4 -29.37 52.32 47.74
CA THR A 4 -30.50 52.79 46.86
C THR A 4 -30.41 54.22 46.26
N ALA A 5 -30.78 54.59 45.02
CA ALA A 5 -31.64 54.10 43.93
C ALA A 5 -31.04 54.60 42.57
N GLY A 6 -31.22 53.98 41.39
CA GLY A 6 -32.46 53.97 40.60
C GLY A 6 -32.37 54.99 39.43
N GLY A 7 -32.33 54.51 38.17
CA GLY A 7 -32.40 55.36 36.98
C GLY A 7 -31.96 54.64 35.69
N GLU A 8 -32.91 54.12 34.93
CA GLU A 8 -32.75 53.51 33.61
C GLU A 8 -32.13 54.47 32.58
N ILE A 9 -31.19 53.95 31.79
CA ILE A 9 -30.93 54.44 30.42
C ILE A 9 -30.83 53.22 29.53
N THR A 10 -31.88 53.02 28.73
CA THR A 10 -31.93 52.09 27.61
C THR A 10 -30.85 52.46 26.59
N THR A 11 -29.85 51.59 26.42
CA THR A 11 -28.98 51.66 25.24
C THR A 11 -29.11 50.33 24.53
N ALA A 12 -29.72 50.36 23.34
CA ALA A 12 -30.02 49.21 22.53
C ALA A 12 -28.74 48.44 22.17
N THR A 13 -28.54 47.27 22.78
CA THR A 13 -27.52 46.30 22.36
C THR A 13 -28.00 45.61 21.08
N GLY A 14 -27.87 46.30 19.95
CA GLY A 14 -28.02 45.72 18.61
C GLY A 14 -26.80 44.90 18.25
N GLY A 15 -26.62 43.74 18.89
CA GLY A 15 -25.58 42.76 18.53
C GLY A 15 -25.90 42.14 17.17
N ASN A 16 -25.32 42.70 16.10
CA ASN A 16 -25.49 42.22 14.74
C ASN A 16 -24.75 40.89 14.57
N GLN A 17 -25.49 39.79 14.76
CA GLN A 17 -25.04 38.44 14.40
C GLN A 17 -24.82 38.37 12.88
N LEU A 18 -23.57 38.57 12.46
CA LEU A 18 -23.11 38.33 11.10
C LEU A 18 -23.34 36.85 10.76
N LYS A 19 -24.49 36.55 10.15
CA LYS A 19 -24.79 35.27 9.53
C LYS A 19 -23.73 35.01 8.46
N SER A 20 -22.73 34.21 8.83
CA SER A 20 -21.73 33.63 7.94
C SER A 20 -22.46 32.92 6.80
N ARG A 21 -22.48 33.57 5.63
CA ARG A 21 -22.90 32.99 4.36
C ARG A 21 -21.88 31.92 4.01
N ARG A 22 -22.16 30.66 4.38
CA ARG A 22 -21.41 29.51 3.87
C ARG A 22 -21.51 29.52 2.35
N ARG A 23 -20.40 29.81 1.69
CA ARG A 23 -20.26 29.71 0.24
C ARG A 23 -20.44 28.23 -0.12
N MET A 24 -21.51 27.87 -0.83
CA MET A 24 -21.69 26.50 -1.32
C MET A 24 -20.57 26.19 -2.30
N VAL A 25 -19.68 25.29 -1.91
CA VAL A 25 -18.66 24.73 -2.81
C VAL A 25 -19.34 23.54 -3.51
N PRO A 26 -19.38 23.52 -4.85
CA PRO A 26 -19.88 22.37 -5.58
C PRO A 26 -19.14 21.08 -5.22
N SER A 27 -19.87 19.97 -5.07
CA SER A 27 -19.31 18.69 -4.61
C SER A 27 -18.13 18.18 -5.44
N TRP A 28 -18.06 18.55 -6.72
CA TRP A 28 -16.99 18.17 -7.65
C TRP A 28 -15.70 19.00 -7.50
N LEU A 29 -15.68 20.02 -6.65
CA LEU A 29 -14.49 20.78 -6.26
C LEU A 29 -13.92 20.34 -4.90
N LEU A 30 -14.59 19.41 -4.21
CA LEU A 30 -14.05 18.79 -3.01
C LEU A 30 -13.01 17.73 -3.42
N PRO A 31 -11.86 17.64 -2.73
CA PRO A 31 -10.97 16.52 -2.89
C PRO A 31 -11.76 15.22 -2.76
N THR A 32 -11.60 14.31 -3.72
CA THR A 32 -12.26 13.01 -3.67
C THR A 32 -11.70 12.25 -2.47
N ASP A 33 -12.57 11.90 -1.53
CA ASP A 33 -12.20 11.03 -0.42
C ASP A 33 -12.10 9.58 -0.95
N TYR A 34 -10.88 9.06 -1.01
CA TYR A 34 -10.60 7.69 -1.43
C TYR A 34 -10.43 6.73 -0.25
N GLU A 35 -10.59 7.19 1.00
CA GLU A 35 -10.46 6.32 2.18
C GLU A 35 -11.35 5.07 2.13
N PRO A 36 -12.63 5.15 1.72
CA PRO A 36 -13.46 3.94 1.61
C PRO A 36 -12.92 2.92 0.61
N LEU A 37 -12.30 3.39 -0.48
CA LEU A 37 -11.69 2.51 -1.48
C LEU A 37 -10.38 1.91 -0.96
N ARG A 38 -9.58 2.68 -0.23
CA ARG A 38 -8.37 2.19 0.43
C ARG A 38 -8.72 1.11 1.43
N ASP A 39 -9.70 1.34 2.29
CA ASP A 39 -10.17 0.36 3.27
C ASP A 39 -10.63 -0.94 2.62
N LEU A 40 -11.32 -0.85 1.48
CA LEU A 40 -11.76 -2.02 0.73
C LEU A 40 -10.59 -2.89 0.25
N VAL A 41 -9.52 -2.29 -0.27
CA VAL A 41 -8.37 -3.02 -0.83
C VAL A 41 -7.28 -3.31 0.20
N ARG A 42 -7.33 -2.66 1.37
CA ARG A 42 -6.29 -2.68 2.40
C ARG A 42 -5.84 -4.09 2.75
N HIS A 43 -6.80 -4.99 3.02
CA HIS A 43 -6.50 -6.37 3.40
C HIS A 43 -5.78 -7.16 2.30
N HIS A 44 -6.05 -6.89 1.03
CA HIS A 44 -5.31 -7.49 -0.08
C HIS A 44 -3.87 -6.96 -0.14
N ILE A 45 -3.68 -5.67 0.12
CA ILE A 45 -2.36 -5.06 0.10
C ILE A 45 -1.51 -5.56 1.26
N GLU A 46 -2.05 -5.50 2.47
CA GLU A 46 -1.36 -5.91 3.70
C GLU A 46 -1.00 -7.41 3.66
N SER A 47 -1.90 -8.27 3.20
CA SER A 47 -1.60 -9.71 3.11
C SER A 47 -0.52 -10.03 2.07
N PHE A 48 -0.50 -9.32 0.95
CA PHE A 48 0.56 -9.48 -0.05
C PHE A 48 1.90 -8.94 0.44
N ASP A 49 1.92 -7.77 1.08
CA ASP A 49 3.14 -7.22 1.68
C ASP A 49 3.69 -8.19 2.75
N PHE A 50 2.84 -8.75 3.62
CA PHE A 50 3.24 -9.78 4.59
C PHE A 50 3.79 -11.06 3.92
N MET A 51 3.15 -11.52 2.83
CA MET A 51 3.63 -12.67 2.06
C MET A 51 5.03 -12.40 1.49
N VAL A 52 5.27 -11.22 0.93
CA VAL A 52 6.57 -10.85 0.33
C VAL A 52 7.66 -10.70 1.40
N GLU A 53 7.34 -10.06 2.53
CA GLU A 53 8.32 -9.78 3.58
C GLU A 53 8.68 -11.00 4.43
N LYS A 54 7.69 -11.85 4.75
CA LYS A 54 7.89 -12.99 5.66
C LYS A 54 7.47 -14.32 5.05
N GLY A 55 6.34 -14.37 4.35
CA GLY A 55 5.79 -15.62 3.83
C GLY A 55 6.73 -16.35 2.86
N LEU A 56 7.45 -15.62 2.02
CA LEU A 56 8.43 -16.19 1.09
C LEU A 56 9.66 -16.75 1.81
N GLU A 57 10.11 -16.13 2.89
CA GLU A 57 11.22 -16.65 3.70
C GLU A 57 10.81 -17.93 4.42
N ASP A 58 9.66 -17.91 5.11
CA ASP A 58 9.09 -19.07 5.80
C ASP A 58 8.92 -20.25 4.82
N MET A 59 8.43 -19.96 3.59
CA MET A 59 8.30 -20.95 2.53
C MET A 59 9.66 -21.52 2.10
N LEU A 60 10.65 -20.66 1.81
CA LEU A 60 11.98 -21.10 1.38
C LEU A 60 12.67 -21.97 2.43
N MET A 61 12.50 -21.64 3.72
CA MET A 61 13.03 -22.44 4.83
C MET A 61 12.33 -23.80 4.98
N ALA A 62 11.06 -23.90 4.58
CA ALA A 62 10.29 -25.15 4.62
C ALA A 62 10.56 -26.08 3.43
N ILE A 63 11.14 -25.58 2.34
CA ILE A 63 11.46 -26.37 1.15
C ILE A 63 12.62 -27.32 1.46
N LYS A 64 12.41 -28.62 1.24
CA LYS A 64 13.49 -29.61 1.28
C LYS A 64 14.48 -29.35 0.15
N PRO A 65 15.78 -29.64 0.32
CA PRO A 65 16.75 -29.53 -0.76
C PRO A 65 16.29 -30.34 -1.98
N VAL A 66 16.20 -29.69 -3.15
CA VAL A 66 15.79 -30.32 -4.41
C VAL A 66 16.93 -30.20 -5.44
N GLU A 67 17.05 -31.20 -6.32
CA GLU A 67 18.01 -31.15 -7.43
C GLU A 67 17.56 -30.14 -8.50
N LYS A 68 18.54 -29.45 -9.10
CA LYS A 68 18.32 -28.33 -10.03
C LYS A 68 17.65 -28.76 -11.34
N ASP A 69 16.57 -28.06 -11.71
CA ASP A 69 16.15 -27.98 -13.12
C ASP A 69 16.76 -26.72 -13.78
N ARG A 70 17.37 -26.89 -14.95
CA ARG A 70 18.16 -25.87 -15.65
C ARG A 70 17.25 -25.01 -16.55
N LEU A 71 16.33 -24.24 -15.96
CA LEU A 71 15.51 -23.31 -16.72
C LEU A 71 16.23 -21.96 -16.89
N SER A 72 16.89 -21.84 -18.04
CA SER A 72 17.47 -20.60 -18.57
C SER A 72 16.36 -19.59 -18.91
N GLY A 73 16.35 -18.44 -18.25
CA GLY A 73 15.40 -17.36 -18.51
C GLY A 73 16.09 -16.08 -18.96
N THR A 74 15.91 -15.72 -20.23
CA THR A 74 16.36 -14.45 -20.83
C THR A 74 15.70 -13.25 -20.13
N MET A 75 16.47 -12.17 -19.93
CA MET A 75 15.96 -10.91 -19.39
C MET A 75 14.89 -10.32 -20.33
N ARG A 76 13.75 -9.90 -19.77
CA ARG A 76 12.78 -9.04 -20.44
C ARG A 76 12.86 -7.64 -19.85
N GLU A 77 12.65 -6.65 -20.71
CA GLU A 77 12.57 -5.23 -20.37
C GLU A 77 11.47 -4.98 -19.32
N ALA A 78 11.61 -3.91 -18.53
CA ALA A 78 10.62 -3.56 -17.53
C ALA A 78 9.31 -3.18 -18.22
N LEU A 79 8.27 -4.01 -18.05
CA LEU A 79 6.95 -3.76 -18.61
C LEU A 79 6.08 -3.04 -17.58
N TYR A 80 5.27 -2.10 -18.02
CA TYR A 80 4.25 -1.45 -17.19
C TYR A 80 2.97 -2.28 -17.13
N PRO A 81 2.14 -2.10 -16.07
CA PRO A 81 0.89 -2.86 -15.94
C PRO A 81 -0.08 -2.71 -17.13
N PHE A 82 -0.08 -1.57 -17.81
CA PHE A 82 -0.93 -1.35 -18.99
C PHE A 82 -0.47 -2.17 -20.20
N GLU A 83 0.84 -2.35 -20.36
CA GLU A 83 1.43 -3.13 -21.46
C GLU A 83 1.13 -4.61 -21.29
N CYS A 84 1.24 -5.13 -20.06
CA CYS A 84 0.85 -6.51 -19.74
C CYS A 84 -0.63 -6.77 -20.06
N ARG A 85 -1.52 -5.82 -19.73
CA ARG A 85 -2.95 -5.92 -20.05
C ARG A 85 -3.21 -5.99 -21.57
N GLN A 86 -2.53 -5.15 -22.35
CA GLN A 86 -2.69 -5.14 -23.81
C GLN A 86 -2.11 -6.40 -24.47
N ALA A 87 -0.95 -6.84 -24.00
CA ALA A 87 -0.26 -8.04 -24.50
C ALA A 87 -0.91 -9.34 -24.02
N LYS A 88 -1.96 -9.28 -23.18
CA LYS A 88 -2.60 -10.43 -22.52
C LYS A 88 -1.60 -11.28 -21.74
N THR A 89 -0.65 -10.62 -21.08
CA THR A 89 0.36 -11.25 -20.22
C THR A 89 0.13 -10.88 -18.76
N THR A 90 0.72 -11.65 -17.85
CA THR A 90 0.68 -11.35 -16.41
C THR A 90 1.80 -10.37 -16.02
N TYR A 91 1.47 -9.37 -15.19
CA TYR A 91 2.47 -8.52 -14.56
C TYR A 91 3.19 -9.32 -13.46
N ALA A 92 4.38 -9.83 -13.77
CA ALA A 92 5.14 -10.73 -12.92
C ALA A 92 6.64 -10.44 -12.96
N GLY A 93 7.30 -10.58 -11.81
CA GLY A 93 8.76 -10.45 -11.65
C GLY A 93 9.45 -11.82 -11.68
N ARG A 94 10.78 -11.85 -11.83
CA ARG A 94 11.56 -13.09 -11.64
C ARG A 94 11.76 -13.34 -10.15
N PHE A 95 11.44 -14.56 -9.69
CA PHE A 95 11.68 -14.97 -8.32
C PHE A 95 13.00 -15.73 -8.23
N MET A 96 14.02 -15.06 -7.68
CA MET A 96 15.35 -15.62 -7.50
C MET A 96 15.70 -15.70 -6.01
N ALA A 97 16.32 -16.79 -5.58
CA ALA A 97 16.87 -16.89 -4.23
C ALA A 97 18.30 -17.42 -4.27
N ASP A 98 19.15 -16.90 -3.38
CA ASP A 98 20.50 -17.42 -3.17
C ASP A 98 20.46 -18.43 -2.03
N VAL A 99 20.69 -19.70 -2.36
CA VAL A 99 20.65 -20.81 -1.40
C VAL A 99 22.08 -21.22 -1.05
N CYS A 100 22.36 -21.32 0.25
CA CYS A 100 23.64 -21.77 0.78
C CYS A 100 23.52 -23.20 1.28
N PHE A 101 24.22 -24.14 0.65
CA PHE A 101 24.28 -25.53 1.08
C PHE A 101 25.58 -25.79 1.85
N GLN A 102 25.46 -26.44 3.00
CA GLN A 102 26.61 -26.95 3.74
C GLN A 102 26.38 -28.42 4.07
N TYR A 103 27.22 -29.29 3.52
CA TYR A 103 27.15 -30.74 3.75
C TYR A 103 28.20 -31.13 4.78
N GLY A 104 27.76 -31.69 5.92
CA GLY A 104 28.65 -32.32 6.90
C GLY A 104 29.77 -31.41 7.47
N GLY A 105 29.55 -30.10 7.55
CA GLY A 105 30.57 -29.13 8.01
C GLY A 105 31.64 -28.77 6.98
N GLY A 106 31.46 -29.19 5.72
CA GLY A 106 32.33 -28.81 4.60
C GLY A 106 32.17 -27.37 4.13
N ALA A 107 32.76 -27.05 2.98
CA ALA A 107 32.67 -25.72 2.37
C ALA A 107 31.21 -25.36 2.03
N VAL A 108 30.83 -24.09 2.26
CA VAL A 108 29.51 -23.57 1.90
C VAL A 108 29.43 -23.34 0.40
N ILE A 109 28.49 -24.01 -0.27
CA ILE A 109 28.22 -23.85 -1.70
C ILE A 109 27.07 -22.87 -1.84
N ARG A 110 27.32 -21.76 -2.55
CA ARG A 110 26.31 -20.74 -2.85
C ARG A 110 25.78 -20.94 -4.26
N GLU A 111 24.47 -21.12 -4.38
CA GLU A 111 23.82 -21.28 -5.67
C GLU A 111 22.63 -20.34 -5.79
N LYS A 112 22.51 -19.71 -6.97
CA LYS A 112 21.37 -18.87 -7.30
C LYS A 112 20.31 -19.70 -8.01
N PHE A 113 19.14 -19.82 -7.39
CA PHE A 113 17.99 -20.52 -7.96
C PHE A 113 17.02 -19.53 -8.58
N ASN A 114 16.46 -19.90 -9.72
CA ASN A 114 15.35 -19.19 -10.36
C ASN A 114 14.10 -20.05 -10.21
N PHE A 115 13.15 -19.59 -9.39
CA PHE A 115 11.87 -20.25 -9.14
C PHE A 115 10.79 -19.84 -10.15
N GLY A 116 11.18 -19.13 -11.23
CA GLY A 116 10.30 -18.73 -12.31
C GLY A 116 9.74 -17.32 -12.13
N GLN A 117 8.49 -17.12 -12.56
CA GLN A 117 7.81 -15.83 -12.49
C GLN A 117 6.86 -15.76 -11.29
N PHE A 118 6.90 -14.66 -10.55
CA PHE A 118 6.04 -14.38 -9.41
C PHE A 118 5.13 -13.17 -9.70
N PRO A 119 3.80 -13.33 -9.69
CA PRO A 119 2.87 -12.22 -9.92
C PRO A 119 3.07 -11.09 -8.92
N ILE A 120 3.04 -9.85 -9.40
CA ILE A 120 3.20 -8.66 -8.56
C ILE A 120 1.84 -7.96 -8.42
N MET A 121 1.40 -7.75 -7.19
CA MET A 121 0.17 -7.02 -6.90
C MET A 121 0.37 -5.51 -7.15
N LEU A 122 -0.58 -4.87 -7.82
CA LEU A 122 -0.55 -3.45 -8.10
C LEU A 122 -0.98 -2.66 -6.85
N LYS A 123 -0.23 -1.60 -6.51
CA LYS A 123 -0.63 -0.68 -5.45
C LYS A 123 -1.58 0.38 -6.00
N VAL A 124 -2.60 0.70 -5.20
CA VAL A 124 -3.50 1.84 -5.44
C VAL A 124 -2.88 3.05 -4.77
N SER A 125 -2.20 3.90 -5.55
CA SER A 125 -1.75 5.22 -5.10
C SER A 125 -2.87 6.22 -5.38
N GLY A 126 -3.56 6.67 -4.33
CA GLY A 126 -4.40 7.87 -4.36
C GLY A 126 -3.65 9.07 -3.81
#